data_AF-A0A2N5A1X1-F1
#
_entry.id   AF-A0A2N5A1X1-F1
#
_cell.length_a   1.000
_cell.length_b   1.000
_cell.length_c   1.000
_cell.angle_alpha   90.00
_cell.angle_beta   90.00
_cell.angle_gamma   90.00
#
_symmetry.space_group_name_H-M   'P 1'
#
loop_
_entity.id
_entity.type
_entity.pdbx_description
1 polymer ?
#
loop_
_entity_poly.entity_id
_entity_poly.type
_entity_poly.pdbx_seq_one_letter_code
_entity_poly.pdbx_strand_id
1 'polypeptide(L)' 'TGDYDCILHRMRQRKGHFMPEALLRSQFAALETPDASESDVLAVDITPDVASIVAHSLTLLHSQQPQRIPA' A
#
# COMPACT_ATOMS: atom_id res chain seq x y z
N THR A 1 -5.16 4.53 2.86
CA THR A 1 -4.16 5.53 3.28
C THR A 1 -3.20 4.86 4.26
N GLY A 2 -2.18 5.56 4.73
CA GLY A 2 -1.16 4.98 5.59
C GLY A 2 -0.10 6.02 5.82
N ASP A 3 -0.26 6.78 6.89
CA ASP A 3 0.68 7.83 7.22
C ASP A 3 2.02 7.26 7.73
N TYR A 4 2.99 8.16 7.86
CA TYR A 4 4.34 7.80 8.31
C TYR A 4 4.32 7.06 9.66
N ASP A 5 3.49 7.52 10.60
CA ASP A 5 3.43 6.97 11.95
C ASP A 5 2.83 5.55 11.97
N CYS A 6 1.80 5.28 11.15
CA CYS A 6 1.25 3.94 10.95
C CYS A 6 2.34 2.97 10.47
N ILE A 7 3.09 3.35 9.44
CA ILE A 7 4.13 2.49 8.86
C ILE A 7 5.28 2.29 9.85
N LEU A 8 5.73 3.36 10.52
CA LEU A 8 6.79 3.30 11.53
C LEU A 8 6.39 2.36 12.68
N HIS A 9 5.15 2.45 13.16
CA HIS A 9 4.64 1.58 14.21
C HIS A 9 4.69 0.10 13.77
N ARG A 10 4.18 -0.22 12.58
CA ARG A 10 4.18 -1.60 12.05
C ARG A 10 5.59 -2.13 11.80
N MET A 11 6.53 -1.28 11.38
CA MET A 11 7.94 -1.66 11.23
C MET A 11 8.57 -2.02 12.56
N ARG A 12 8.38 -1.20 13.61
CA ARG A 12 8.94 -1.41 14.95
C ARG A 12 8.45 -2.70 15.62
N GLN A 13 7.26 -3.18 15.25
CA GLN A 13 6.71 -4.44 15.75
C GLN A 13 7.39 -5.70 15.17
N ARG A 14 8.09 -5.59 14.03
CA ARG A 14 8.75 -6.73 13.39
C ARG A 14 10.05 -7.08 14.11
N LYS A 15 10.16 -8.30 14.63
CA LYS A 15 11.40 -8.83 15.21
C LYS A 15 12.34 -9.30 14.09
N GLY A 16 13.62 -8.98 14.18
CA GLY A 16 14.66 -9.48 13.26
C GLY A 16 14.88 -8.68 11.98
N HIS A 17 14.13 -7.60 11.74
CA HIS A 17 14.34 -6.69 10.61
C HIS A 17 14.48 -5.25 11.10
N PHE A 18 15.72 -4.80 11.27
CA PHE A 18 16.00 -3.40 11.57
C PHE A 18 16.14 -2.61 10.27
N MET A 19 15.08 -1.91 9.89
CA MET A 19 15.13 -0.91 8.83
C MET A 19 15.29 0.46 9.46
N PRO A 20 16.32 1.26 9.10
CA PRO A 20 16.51 2.59 9.67
C PRO A 20 15.31 3.50 9.42
N GLU A 21 14.88 4.26 10.42
CA GLU A 21 13.79 5.25 10.27
C GLU A 21 14.09 6.29 9.19
N ALA A 22 15.37 6.60 8.98
CA ALA A 22 15.85 7.48 7.91
C ALA A 22 15.49 6.95 6.51
N LEU A 23 15.50 5.62 6.31
CA LEU A 23 15.12 5.03 5.04
C LEU A 23 13.61 5.19 4.80
N LEU A 24 12.78 5.04 5.83
CA LEU A 24 11.35 5.29 5.72
C LEU A 24 11.07 6.74 5.28
N ARG A 25 11.77 7.71 5.88
CA ARG A 25 11.65 9.14 5.48
C ARG A 25 12.04 9.35 4.03
N SER A 26 13.13 8.73 3.58
CA SER A 26 13.57 8.81 2.18
C SER A 26 12.54 8.23 1.22
N GLN A 27 11.86 7.13 1.59
CA GLN A 27 10.83 6.54 0.75
C GLN A 27 9.59 7.43 0.65
N PHE A 28 9.15 8.07 1.75
CA PHE A 28 8.07 9.05 1.68
C PHE A 28 8.45 10.29 0.86
N ALA A 29 9.69 10.76 0.96
CA ALA A 29 10.17 11.89 0.17
C ALA A 29 10.25 11.57 -1.34
N ALA A 30 10.48 10.30 -1.70
CA ALA A 30 10.51 9.83 -3.07
C ALA A 30 9.14 9.34 -3.60
N LEU A 31 8.12 9.25 -2.73
CA LEU A 31 6.81 8.71 -3.10
C LEU A 31 6.02 9.77 -3.89
N GLU A 32 5.73 9.46 -5.15
CA GLU A 32 4.80 10.21 -5.98
C GLU A 32 3.42 9.53 -5.88
N THR A 33 2.41 10.28 -5.42
CA THR A 33 1.06 9.73 -5.32
C THR A 33 0.43 9.69 -6.71
N PRO A 34 -0.14 8.55 -7.14
CA PRO A 34 -0.80 8.46 -8.43
C PRO A 34 -1.87 9.53 -8.59
N ASP A 35 -1.92 10.13 -9.77
CA ASP A 35 -2.87 11.19 -10.07
C ASP A 35 -4.13 10.65 -10.80
N ALA A 36 -5.06 11.56 -11.12
CA ALA A 36 -6.33 11.18 -11.75
C ALA A 36 -6.18 10.64 -13.19
N SER A 37 -5.01 10.78 -13.82
CA SER A 37 -4.72 10.24 -15.14
C SER A 37 -4.38 8.74 -15.12
N GLU A 38 -3.94 8.22 -13.97
CA GLU A 38 -3.60 6.81 -13.77
C GLU A 38 -4.85 5.99 -13.38
N SER A 39 -5.73 5.77 -14.35
CA SER A 39 -7.04 5.12 -14.15
C SER A 39 -6.98 3.65 -13.76
N ASP A 40 -5.82 3.01 -13.86
CA ASP A 40 -5.56 1.60 -13.54
C ASP A 40 -5.01 1.40 -12.11
N VAL A 41 -4.97 2.46 -11.29
CA VAL A 41 -4.50 2.41 -9.91
C VAL A 41 -5.65 2.21 -8.92
N LEU A 42 -5.50 1.21 -8.04
CA LEU A 42 -6.41 0.96 -6.91
C LEU A 42 -5.69 1.21 -5.59
N ALA A 43 -6.11 2.24 -4.86
CA ALA A 43 -5.57 2.54 -3.53
C ALA A 43 -6.18 1.62 -2.46
N VAL A 44 -5.33 1.05 -1.60
CA VAL A 44 -5.74 0.20 -0.47
C VAL A 44 -5.34 0.86 0.84
N ASP A 45 -6.25 0.84 1.82
CA ASP A 45 -5.93 1.31 3.16
C ASP A 45 -5.10 0.30 3.95
N ILE A 46 -4.01 0.76 4.55
CA ILE A 46 -3.08 -0.09 5.30
C ILE A 46 -3.19 0.09 6.82
N THR A 47 -4.09 0.95 7.30
CA THR A 47 -4.36 1.13 8.73
C THR A 47 -4.99 -0.10 9.41
N PRO A 48 -5.86 -0.90 8.75
CA PRO A 48 -6.45 -2.09 9.36
C PRO A 48 -5.45 -3.24 9.55
N ASP A 49 -5.92 -4.32 10.18
CA ASP A 49 -5.15 -5.56 10.28
C ASP A 49 -4.96 -6.24 8.90
N VAL A 50 -4.00 -7.17 8.83
CA VAL A 50 -3.63 -7.83 7.57
C VAL A 50 -4.80 -8.57 6.93
N ALA A 51 -5.68 -9.21 7.70
CA ALA A 51 -6.80 -9.96 7.13
C ALA A 51 -7.81 -9.01 6.46
N SER A 52 -8.10 -7.87 7.11
CA SER A 52 -8.96 -6.83 6.55
C SER A 52 -8.38 -6.22 5.26
N ILE A 53 -7.06 -5.95 5.24
CA ILE A 53 -6.36 -5.46 4.04
C ILE A 53 -6.50 -6.48 2.89
N VAL A 54 -6.24 -7.76 3.15
CA VAL A 54 -6.33 -8.82 2.14
C VAL A 54 -7.75 -8.95 1.60
N ALA A 55 -8.75 -8.97 2.48
CA ALA A 55 -10.16 -9.05 2.07
C ALA A 55 -10.54 -7.86 1.17
N HIS A 56 -10.16 -6.64 1.55
CA HIS A 56 -10.45 -5.45 0.76
C HIS A 56 -9.76 -5.46 -0.61
N SER A 57 -8.48 -5.84 -0.66
CA SER A 57 -7.73 -5.99 -1.91
C SER A 57 -8.40 -6.98 -2.86
N LEU A 58 -8.88 -8.13 -2.34
CA LEU A 58 -9.62 -9.10 -3.15
C LEU A 58 -10.92 -8.52 -3.69
N THR A 59 -11.68 -7.80 -2.87
CA THR A 59 -12.92 -7.13 -3.33
C THR A 59 -12.65 -6.14 -4.47
N LEU A 60 -11.60 -5.33 -4.36
CA LEU A 60 -11.22 -4.37 -5.41
C LEU A 60 -10.82 -5.08 -6.71
N LEU A 61 -9.99 -6.12 -6.62
CA LEU A 61 -9.53 -6.87 -7.78
C LEU A 61 -10.67 -7.61 -8.50
N HIS A 62 -11.62 -8.19 -7.77
CA HIS A 62 -12.79 -8.82 -8.39
C HIS A 62 -13.70 -7.81 -9.10
N SER A 63 -13.79 -6.58 -8.60
CA SER A 63 -14.58 -5.51 -9.20
C SER A 63 -13.96 -4.96 -10.50
N GLN A 64 -12.70 -5.28 -10.78
CA GLN A 64 -11.94 -4.80 -11.94
C GLN A 64 -11.83 -5.82 -13.10
N GLN A 65 -12.53 -6.96 -13.06
CA GLN A 65 -12.62 -7.84 -14.22
C GLN A 65 -13.80 -7.41 -15.14
N PRO A 66 -13.62 -7.16 -16.46
CA PRO A 66 -12.52 -7.57 -17.34
C PRO A 66 -11.93 -6.43 -18.24
N GLN A 67 -10.63 -6.15 -18.13
CA GLN A 67 -9.83 -5.86 -19.33
C GLN A 67 -8.99 -7.08 -19.69
N ARG A 68 -9.49 -7.83 -20.67
CA ARG A 68 -8.72 -8.85 -21.39
C ARG A 68 -7.51 -8.16 -22.02
N ILE A 69 -6.32 -8.61 -21.63
CA ILE A 69 -5.08 -8.35 -22.37
C ILE A 69 -5.32 -8.82 -23.83
N PRO A 70 -5.19 -7.96 -24.87
CA PRO A 70 -5.17 -8.44 -26.24
C PRO A 70 -3.90 -9.25 -26.46
N ALA A 71 -4.07 -10.42 -27.09
CA ALA A 71 -2.99 -11.30 -27.51
C ALA A 71 -2.04 -10.63 -28.52
#